data_AF-A0A847IZM6-F1
#
_entry.id   AF-A0A847IZM6-F1
#
_cell.length_a   1.000
_cell.length_b   1.000
_cell.length_c   1.000
_cell.angle_alpha   90.00
_cell.angle_beta   90.00
_cell.angle_gamma   90.00
#
_symmetry.space_group_name_H-M   'P 1'
#
loop_
_entity.id
_entity.type
_entity.pdbx_description
1 polymer ?
#
loop_
_entity_poly.entity_id
_entity_poly.type
_entity_poly.pdbx_seq_one_letter_code
_entity_poly.pdbx_strand_id
1 'polypeptide(L)'
;MLVDKTLDRYKRTKDNFFIITVNSIAYFIISFIVIYLLGQLLTAVIALQYDFKSVIYYHRLAWAIDSSDWTVESVKLLFSLAPLLSFIVGVICLIIYVLLYDERTNLKQFFLWGFAHGMVWFFGATLAGALLDKGIGYVIMYMYFQDTERTILSLLSLTALLLTAAFTTRWFLFSGNAYFNQLNEHNRSFFTYSQIIVPAILGTLILILSKLPLITYYELFTLLTMLVFIIPILATHRSFPTFYFDEIPITIKADKKAIITASLMLVAFRVIFHFGIMIG
;
A
#
# COMPACT_ATOMS: atom_id res chain seq x y z
N MET A 1 7.59 2.37 44.87
CA MET A 1 8.02 3.15 43.69
C MET A 1 6.97 3.00 42.60
N LEU A 2 6.33 4.09 42.19
CA LEU A 2 5.47 4.08 41.01
C LEU A 2 6.36 3.86 39.78
N VAL A 3 6.15 2.78 39.04
CA VAL A 3 6.89 2.50 37.81
C VAL A 3 6.48 3.54 36.76
N ASP A 4 7.42 4.35 36.28
CA ASP A 4 7.17 5.28 35.21
C ASP A 4 6.90 4.52 33.90
N LYS A 5 5.62 4.43 33.53
CA LYS A 5 5.14 3.73 32.34
C LYS A 5 5.59 4.40 31.03
N THR A 6 6.17 5.59 31.10
CA THR A 6 6.62 6.34 29.91
C THR A 6 8.01 5.94 29.43
N LEU A 7 8.78 5.19 30.24
CA LEU A 7 10.07 4.65 29.80
C LEU A 7 9.87 3.52 28.78
N ASP A 8 10.63 3.56 27.68
CA ASP A 8 10.49 2.62 26.56
C ASP A 8 10.61 1.14 26.97
N ARG A 9 11.38 0.82 28.02
CA ARG A 9 11.51 -0.54 28.56
C ARG A 9 10.17 -1.15 29.00
N TYR A 10 9.23 -0.31 29.46
CA TYR A 10 7.92 -0.72 29.97
C TYR A 10 6.80 -0.61 28.92
N LYS A 11 7.08 -0.04 27.75
CA LYS A 11 6.09 0.09 26.65
C LYS A 11 5.85 -1.22 25.91
N ARG A 12 6.67 -2.26 26.11
CA ARG A 12 6.56 -3.57 25.45
C ARG A 12 5.48 -4.46 26.09
N THR A 13 4.24 -3.99 26.08
CA THR A 13 3.08 -4.72 26.59
C THR A 13 2.21 -5.23 25.43
N LYS A 14 1.36 -6.22 25.71
CA LYS A 14 0.39 -6.73 24.73
C LYS A 14 -0.58 -5.63 24.27
N ASP A 15 -1.02 -4.77 25.19
CA ASP A 15 -1.94 -3.68 24.88
C ASP A 15 -1.32 -2.67 23.91
N ASN A 16 -0.07 -2.26 24.18
CA ASN A 16 0.64 -1.33 23.31
C ASN A 16 0.93 -1.95 21.94
N PHE A 17 1.24 -3.26 21.88
CA PHE A 17 1.38 -3.97 20.61
C PHE A 17 0.11 -3.84 19.78
N PHE A 18 -1.04 -4.17 20.39
CA PHE A 18 -2.33 -4.10 19.71
C PHE A 18 -2.69 -2.68 19.27
N ILE A 19 -2.44 -1.67 20.10
CA ILE A 19 -2.69 -0.27 19.76
C ILE A 19 -1.88 0.16 18.54
N ILE A 20 -0.57 -0.12 18.51
CA ILE A 20 0.29 0.23 17.37
C ILE A 20 -0.18 -0.52 16.11
N THR A 21 -0.52 -1.80 16.24
CA THR A 21 -1.05 -2.61 15.14
C THR A 21 -2.33 -2.04 14.55
N VAL A 22 -3.32 -1.73 15.39
CA VAL A 22 -4.61 -1.21 14.92
C VAL A 22 -4.46 0.18 14.29
N ASN A 23 -3.62 1.06 14.86
CA ASN A 23 -3.31 2.36 14.24
C ASN A 23 -2.71 2.15 12.83
N SER A 24 -1.72 1.28 12.72
CA SER A 24 -1.04 1.04 11.45
C SER A 24 -1.95 0.37 10.41
N ILE A 25 -2.81 -0.58 10.81
CA ILE A 25 -3.83 -1.18 9.94
C ILE A 25 -4.79 -0.10 9.43
N ALA A 26 -5.22 0.83 10.29
CA ALA A 26 -6.11 1.91 9.87
C ALA A 26 -5.48 2.75 8.75
N TYR A 27 -4.23 3.18 8.92
CA TYR A 27 -3.51 3.94 7.90
C TYR A 27 -3.19 3.11 6.64
N PHE A 28 -2.91 1.82 6.79
CA PHE A 28 -2.75 0.87 5.69
C PHE A 28 -4.01 0.79 4.81
N ILE A 29 -5.19 0.69 5.43
CA ILE A 29 -6.48 0.61 4.72
C ILE A 29 -6.80 1.94 4.04
N ILE A 30 -6.68 3.07 4.77
CA ILE A 30 -6.98 4.40 4.22
C ILE A 30 -6.10 4.68 3.00
N SER A 31 -4.79 4.45 3.10
CA SER A 31 -3.85 4.69 1.99
C SER A 31 -4.15 3.82 0.77
N PHE A 32 -4.46 2.54 0.96
CA PHE A 32 -4.88 1.66 -0.12
C PHE A 32 -6.11 2.21 -0.86
N ILE A 33 -7.18 2.54 -0.12
CA ILE A 33 -8.45 2.97 -0.73
C ILE A 33 -8.24 4.27 -1.50
N VAL A 34 -7.47 5.22 -0.95
CA VAL A 34 -7.14 6.48 -1.64
C VAL A 34 -6.40 6.21 -2.95
N ILE A 35 -5.33 5.43 -2.92
CA ILE A 35 -4.52 5.15 -4.13
C ILE A 35 -5.34 4.40 -5.17
N TYR A 36 -6.08 3.36 -4.75
CA TYR A 36 -6.92 2.58 -5.65
C TYR A 36 -7.97 3.46 -6.34
N LEU A 37 -8.74 4.24 -5.58
CA LEU A 37 -9.80 5.07 -6.13
C LEU A 37 -9.26 6.19 -7.01
N LEU A 38 -8.14 6.82 -6.66
CA LEU A 38 -7.49 7.81 -7.52
C LEU A 38 -7.08 7.19 -8.87
N GLY A 39 -6.50 5.98 -8.84
CA GLY A 39 -6.13 5.24 -10.05
C GLY A 39 -7.31 4.89 -10.94
N GLN A 40 -8.40 4.37 -10.35
CA GLN A 40 -9.61 4.03 -11.11
C GLN A 40 -10.32 5.27 -11.64
N LEU A 41 -10.43 6.33 -10.84
CA LEU A 41 -11.08 7.58 -11.25
C LEU A 41 -10.33 8.24 -12.41
N LEU A 42 -8.99 8.34 -12.33
CA LEU A 42 -8.21 8.92 -13.43
C LEU A 42 -8.39 8.10 -14.70
N THR A 43 -8.28 6.77 -14.61
CA THR A 43 -8.47 5.89 -15.77
C THR A 43 -9.87 6.05 -16.37
N ALA A 44 -10.91 6.13 -15.55
CA ALA A 44 -12.29 6.34 -16.01
C ALA A 44 -12.48 7.71 -16.70
N VAL A 45 -11.85 8.77 -16.19
CA VAL A 45 -11.91 10.11 -16.79
C VAL A 45 -11.18 10.15 -18.13
N ILE A 46 -10.00 9.53 -18.24
CA ILE A 46 -9.28 9.47 -19.51
C ILE A 46 -10.00 8.59 -20.54
N ALA A 47 -10.71 7.55 -20.10
CA ALA A 47 -11.52 6.71 -20.99
C ALA A 47 -12.59 7.52 -21.76
N LEU A 48 -13.08 8.63 -21.21
CA LEU A 48 -14.02 9.53 -21.90
C LEU A 48 -13.44 10.17 -23.15
N GLN A 49 -12.11 10.30 -23.27
CA GLN A 49 -11.45 10.81 -24.48
C GLN A 49 -11.55 9.84 -25.66
N TYR A 50 -11.88 8.59 -25.39
CA TYR A 50 -12.14 7.55 -26.38
C TYR A 50 -13.64 7.22 -26.49
N ASP A 51 -14.51 8.07 -25.93
CA ASP A 51 -15.97 7.83 -25.83
C ASP A 51 -16.36 6.57 -25.05
N PHE A 52 -15.47 6.05 -24.21
CA PHE A 52 -15.74 4.86 -23.40
C PHE A 52 -16.41 5.24 -22.08
N LYS A 53 -17.67 4.81 -21.92
CA LYS A 53 -18.36 4.91 -20.63
C LYS A 53 -17.80 3.88 -19.66
N SER A 54 -17.61 4.30 -18.42
CA SER A 54 -16.94 3.48 -17.41
C SER A 54 -17.78 3.32 -16.16
N VAL A 55 -17.69 2.17 -15.49
CA VAL A 55 -18.31 1.93 -14.19
C VAL A 55 -17.23 1.48 -13.21
N ILE A 56 -17.07 2.26 -12.14
CA ILE A 56 -16.10 1.98 -11.07
C ILE A 56 -16.79 1.08 -10.03
N TYR A 57 -16.30 -0.14 -9.89
CA TYR A 57 -16.67 -1.06 -8.81
C TYR A 57 -15.53 -1.21 -7.79
N TYR A 58 -15.82 -1.77 -6.61
CA TYR A 58 -14.81 -2.03 -5.59
C TYR A 58 -13.77 -3.10 -6.03
N HIS A 59 -14.08 -3.92 -7.04
CA HIS A 59 -13.25 -5.04 -7.51
C HIS A 59 -12.73 -4.88 -8.94
N ARG A 60 -13.17 -3.86 -9.68
CA ARG A 60 -12.71 -3.57 -11.05
C ARG A 60 -13.21 -2.21 -11.53
N LEU A 61 -12.51 -1.68 -12.52
CA LEU A 61 -13.09 -0.72 -13.46
C LEU A 61 -13.61 -1.51 -14.67
N ALA A 62 -14.87 -1.30 -15.01
CA ALA A 62 -15.50 -1.88 -16.19
C ALA A 62 -15.72 -0.80 -17.24
N TRP A 63 -15.50 -1.13 -18.51
CA TRP A 63 -15.78 -0.25 -19.64
C TRP A 63 -16.97 -0.81 -20.43
N ALA A 64 -17.92 0.04 -20.79
CA ALA A 64 -19.01 -0.28 -21.70
C ALA A 64 -18.54 0.03 -23.12
N ILE A 65 -17.80 -0.92 -23.70
CA ILE A 65 -17.17 -0.82 -25.01
C ILE A 65 -17.38 -2.14 -25.76
N ASP A 66 -17.64 -2.07 -27.07
CA ASP A 66 -17.68 -3.23 -27.94
C ASP A 66 -16.26 -3.74 -28.24
N SER A 67 -16.12 -5.05 -28.47
CA SER A 67 -14.80 -5.67 -28.66
C SER A 67 -14.03 -5.12 -29.88
N SER A 68 -14.74 -4.59 -30.88
CA SER A 68 -14.15 -4.00 -32.09
C SER A 68 -13.48 -2.66 -31.86
N ASP A 69 -13.83 -1.96 -30.80
CA ASP A 69 -13.47 -0.55 -30.62
C ASP A 69 -12.16 -0.38 -29.83
N TRP A 70 -11.60 -1.49 -29.34
CA TRP A 70 -10.29 -1.51 -28.69
C TRP A 70 -9.18 -1.21 -29.70
N THR A 71 -8.62 -0.01 -29.58
CA THR A 71 -7.40 0.37 -30.30
C THR A 71 -6.15 0.04 -29.50
N VAL A 72 -5.03 -0.19 -30.19
CA VAL A 72 -3.72 -0.43 -29.53
C VAL A 72 -3.36 0.71 -28.58
N GLU A 73 -3.67 1.95 -28.94
CA GLU A 73 -3.38 3.13 -28.14
C GLU A 73 -4.22 3.19 -26.86
N SER A 74 -5.54 2.96 -26.97
CA SER A 74 -6.44 2.98 -25.82
C SER A 74 -6.10 1.88 -24.81
N VAL A 75 -5.76 0.67 -25.27
CA VAL A 75 -5.31 -0.42 -24.41
C VAL A 75 -4.02 -0.02 -23.68
N LYS A 76 -3.01 0.46 -24.41
CA LYS A 76 -1.72 0.86 -23.80
C LYS A 76 -1.90 1.95 -22.76
N LEU A 77 -2.72 2.95 -23.04
CA LEU A 77 -2.95 4.07 -22.13
C LEU A 77 -3.77 3.64 -20.91
N LEU A 78 -4.99 3.11 -21.11
CA LEU A 78 -5.93 2.86 -20.02
C LEU A 78 -5.42 1.81 -19.02
N PHE A 79 -4.74 0.76 -19.49
CA PHE A 79 -4.18 -0.26 -18.60
C PHE A 79 -2.86 0.15 -17.92
N SER A 80 -2.19 1.22 -18.39
CA SER A 80 -0.98 1.76 -17.75
C SER A 80 -1.28 2.85 -16.72
N LEU A 81 -2.39 3.58 -16.85
CA LEU A 81 -2.69 4.77 -16.06
C LEU A 81 -2.75 4.49 -14.55
N ALA A 82 -3.55 3.51 -14.11
CA ALA A 82 -3.69 3.24 -12.69
C ALA A 82 -2.37 2.79 -12.02
N PRO A 83 -1.58 1.85 -12.58
CA PRO A 83 -0.25 1.53 -12.06
C PRO A 83 0.70 2.73 -12.05
N LEU A 84 0.78 3.49 -13.14
CA LEU A 84 1.69 4.63 -13.25
C LEU A 84 1.34 5.74 -12.27
N LEU A 85 0.04 6.06 -12.13
CA LEU A 85 -0.43 7.01 -11.13
C LEU A 85 -0.11 6.53 -9.72
N SER A 86 -0.31 5.25 -9.43
CA SER A 86 0.01 4.67 -8.12
C SER A 86 1.49 4.82 -7.78
N PHE A 87 2.38 4.65 -8.77
CA PHE A 87 3.81 4.90 -8.60
C PHE A 87 4.08 6.37 -8.25
N ILE A 88 3.54 7.31 -9.04
CA ILE A 88 3.71 8.74 -8.85
C ILE A 88 3.20 9.19 -7.48
N VAL A 89 1.96 8.80 -7.12
CA VAL A 89 1.36 9.10 -5.82
C VAL A 89 2.17 8.47 -4.70
N GLY A 90 2.66 7.24 -4.87
CA GLY A 90 3.54 6.59 -3.92
C GLY A 90 4.81 7.41 -3.65
N VAL A 91 5.51 7.86 -4.69
CA VAL A 91 6.69 8.73 -4.57
C VAL A 91 6.34 10.04 -3.87
N ILE A 92 5.22 10.68 -4.21
CA ILE A 92 4.75 11.89 -3.54
C ILE A 92 4.51 11.61 -2.05
N CYS A 93 3.90 10.48 -1.70
CA CYS A 93 3.73 10.09 -0.30
C CYS A 93 5.07 9.94 0.42
N LEU A 94 6.09 9.35 -0.20
CA LEU A 94 7.42 9.29 0.41
C LEU A 94 8.03 10.68 0.60
N ILE A 95 7.90 11.58 -0.36
CA ILE A 95 8.37 12.97 -0.23
C ILE A 95 7.70 13.65 0.96
N ILE A 96 6.37 13.56 1.07
CA ILE A 96 5.62 14.14 2.18
C ILE A 96 6.03 13.50 3.51
N TYR A 97 6.24 12.17 3.54
CA TYR A 97 6.76 11.50 4.72
C TYR A 97 8.11 12.07 5.16
N VAL A 98 9.05 12.26 4.21
CA VAL A 98 10.36 12.84 4.49
C VAL A 98 10.24 14.27 5.02
N LEU A 99 9.26 15.06 4.57
CA LEU A 99 9.01 16.40 5.12
C LEU A 99 8.45 16.36 6.55
N LEU A 100 7.78 15.27 6.93
CA LEU A 100 7.19 15.07 8.26
C LEU A 100 8.05 14.22 9.18
N TYR A 101 9.19 13.68 8.73
CA TYR A 101 9.84 12.52 9.39
C TYR A 101 10.20 12.76 10.87
N ASP A 102 10.48 14.00 11.28
CA ASP A 102 10.76 14.40 12.66
C ASP A 102 9.50 14.63 13.52
N GLU A 103 8.32 14.84 12.91
CA GLU A 103 7.07 15.12 13.61
C GLU A 103 6.54 13.90 14.37
N ARG A 104 6.07 14.04 15.61
CA ARG A 104 5.62 12.89 16.43
C ARG A 104 4.20 12.39 16.11
N THR A 105 3.75 12.56 14.88
CA THR A 105 2.38 12.23 14.46
C THR A 105 2.28 10.84 13.82
N ASN A 106 1.19 10.13 14.13
CA ASN A 106 0.85 8.87 13.49
C ASN A 106 0.44 9.04 12.02
N LEU A 107 0.07 10.25 11.60
CA LEU A 107 -0.32 10.54 10.21
C LEU A 107 0.79 10.15 9.20
N LYS A 108 2.05 10.15 9.62
CA LYS A 108 3.18 9.70 8.79
C LYS A 108 3.04 8.26 8.31
N GLN A 109 2.33 7.42 9.05
CA GLN A 109 2.03 6.05 8.65
C GLN A 109 1.14 6.03 7.39
N PHE A 110 0.22 6.98 7.21
CA PHE A 110 -0.55 7.10 5.97
C PHE A 110 0.36 7.23 4.75
N PHE A 111 1.38 8.08 4.85
CA PHE A 111 2.30 8.36 3.76
C PHE A 111 3.28 7.21 3.53
N LEU A 112 3.78 6.55 4.58
CA LEU A 112 4.62 5.35 4.42
C LEU A 112 3.86 4.19 3.78
N TRP A 113 2.63 3.94 4.22
CA TRP A 113 1.79 2.92 3.59
C TRP A 113 1.34 3.33 2.20
N GLY A 114 1.09 4.61 1.96
CA GLY A 114 0.82 5.15 0.62
C GLY A 114 1.98 4.89 -0.34
N PHE A 115 3.22 5.13 0.10
CA PHE A 115 4.39 4.74 -0.67
C PHE A 115 4.42 3.24 -0.95
N ALA A 116 4.29 2.39 0.08
CA ALA A 116 4.32 0.93 -0.08
C ALA A 116 3.24 0.41 -1.04
N HIS A 117 1.99 0.89 -0.90
CA HIS A 117 0.89 0.58 -1.80
C HIS A 117 1.15 1.07 -3.22
N GLY A 118 1.71 2.27 -3.39
CA GLY A 118 2.08 2.78 -4.70
C GLY A 118 3.10 1.89 -5.42
N MET A 119 4.13 1.43 -4.69
CA MET A 119 5.14 0.51 -5.23
C MET A 119 4.54 -0.87 -5.56
N VAL A 120 3.67 -1.39 -4.69
CA VAL A 120 2.94 -2.66 -4.92
C VAL A 120 2.01 -2.55 -6.13
N TRP A 121 1.25 -1.47 -6.26
CA TRP A 121 0.35 -1.24 -7.39
C TRP A 121 1.04 -0.89 -8.70
N PHE A 122 2.35 -0.64 -8.68
CA PHE A 122 3.15 -0.49 -9.89
C PHE A 122 3.97 -1.76 -10.20
N PHE A 123 4.94 -2.10 -9.35
CA PHE A 123 5.82 -3.25 -9.56
C PHE A 123 5.10 -4.57 -9.35
N GLY A 124 4.27 -4.69 -8.32
CA GLY A 124 3.46 -5.88 -8.08
C GLY A 124 2.38 -6.10 -9.15
N ALA A 125 1.77 -5.02 -9.63
CA ALA A 125 0.85 -5.03 -10.76
C ALA A 125 1.55 -5.44 -12.07
N THR A 126 2.77 -4.95 -12.31
CA THR A 126 3.58 -5.31 -13.49
C THR A 126 4.01 -6.77 -13.43
N LEU A 127 4.46 -7.25 -12.26
CA LEU A 127 4.78 -8.65 -12.03
C LEU A 127 3.57 -9.56 -12.27
N ALA A 128 2.42 -9.26 -11.66
CA ALA A 128 1.19 -10.03 -11.86
C ALA A 128 0.71 -9.98 -13.31
N GLY A 129 0.80 -8.81 -13.96
CA GLY A 129 0.36 -8.62 -15.34
C GLY A 129 1.21 -9.37 -16.35
N ALA A 130 2.54 -9.33 -16.18
CA ALA A 130 3.47 -10.07 -17.03
C ALA A 130 3.29 -11.60 -16.93
N LEU A 131 2.85 -12.11 -15.78
CA LEU A 131 2.61 -13.54 -15.56
C LEU A 131 1.19 -14.00 -15.97
N LEU A 132 0.18 -13.15 -15.83
CA LEU A 132 -1.24 -13.54 -15.96
C LEU A 132 -1.94 -12.99 -17.20
N ASP A 133 -1.31 -12.14 -18.00
CA ASP A 133 -1.92 -11.48 -19.18
C ASP A 133 -3.20 -10.70 -18.84
N LYS A 134 -3.18 -10.01 -17.69
CA LYS A 134 -4.30 -9.20 -17.18
C LYS A 134 -3.82 -7.86 -16.65
N GLY A 135 -4.72 -6.88 -16.60
CA GLY A 135 -4.40 -5.51 -16.17
C GLY A 135 -3.33 -4.91 -17.08
N ILE A 136 -2.23 -4.41 -16.50
CA ILE A 136 -1.08 -3.94 -17.28
C ILE A 136 -0.46 -5.04 -18.18
N GLY A 137 -0.75 -6.32 -17.93
CA GLY A 137 -0.43 -7.43 -18.83
C GLY A 137 -0.99 -7.27 -20.25
N TYR A 138 -2.15 -6.62 -20.40
CA TYR A 138 -2.68 -6.29 -21.73
C TYR A 138 -1.74 -5.34 -22.50
N VAL A 139 -1.09 -4.41 -21.81
CA VAL A 139 -0.11 -3.50 -22.42
C VAL A 139 1.09 -4.30 -22.93
N ILE A 140 1.61 -5.22 -22.12
CA ILE A 140 2.74 -6.09 -22.46
C ILE A 140 2.41 -6.94 -23.69
N MET A 141 1.21 -7.54 -23.73
CA MET A 141 0.74 -8.32 -24.87
C MET A 141 0.62 -7.46 -26.15
N TYR A 142 0.08 -6.24 -26.05
CA TYR A 142 -0.06 -5.31 -27.17
C TYR A 142 1.25 -4.62 -27.58
N MET A 143 2.33 -4.79 -26.80
CA MET A 143 3.69 -4.47 -27.20
C MET A 143 4.40 -5.65 -27.87
N TYR A 144 3.72 -6.78 -28.04
CA TYR A 144 4.24 -8.01 -28.65
C TYR A 144 5.48 -8.57 -27.92
N PHE A 145 5.54 -8.39 -26.60
CA PHE A 145 6.64 -8.92 -25.81
C PHE A 145 6.67 -10.44 -25.87
N GLN A 146 7.82 -11.00 -26.23
CA GLN A 146 8.04 -12.44 -26.25
C GLN A 146 8.14 -12.99 -24.81
N ASP A 147 7.97 -14.31 -24.63
CA ASP A 147 8.01 -14.94 -23.30
C ASP A 147 9.29 -14.63 -22.51
N THR A 148 10.43 -14.55 -23.20
CA THR A 148 11.71 -14.14 -22.62
C THR A 148 11.66 -12.71 -22.07
N GLU A 149 11.09 -11.78 -22.83
CA GLU A 149 10.97 -10.36 -22.44
C GLU A 149 10.00 -10.18 -21.27
N ARG A 150 8.88 -10.90 -21.28
CA ARG A 150 7.92 -10.95 -20.16
C ARG A 150 8.55 -11.47 -18.88
N THR A 151 9.38 -12.51 -19.00
CA THR A 151 10.12 -13.08 -17.87
C THR A 151 11.12 -12.08 -17.31
N ILE A 152 11.89 -11.41 -18.18
CA ILE A 152 12.83 -10.35 -17.78
C ILE A 152 12.09 -9.22 -17.06
N LEU A 153 10.97 -8.74 -17.60
CA LEU A 153 10.16 -7.68 -16.98
C LEU A 153 9.61 -8.09 -15.61
N SER A 154 9.19 -9.35 -15.46
CA SER A 154 8.75 -9.92 -14.18
C SER A 154 9.87 -9.91 -13.14
N LEU A 155 11.06 -10.37 -13.53
CA LEU A 155 12.24 -10.36 -12.65
C LEU A 155 12.65 -8.94 -12.26
N LEU A 156 12.69 -8.01 -13.21
CA LEU A 156 12.99 -6.61 -12.94
C LEU A 156 11.97 -5.98 -11.98
N SER A 157 10.69 -6.26 -12.16
CA SER A 157 9.61 -5.77 -11.28
C SER A 157 9.76 -6.31 -9.86
N LEU A 158 10.03 -7.61 -9.72
CA LEU A 158 10.27 -8.24 -8.43
C LEU A 158 11.51 -7.66 -7.74
N THR A 159 12.62 -7.54 -8.47
CA THR A 159 13.87 -6.95 -7.96
C THR A 159 13.66 -5.51 -7.53
N ALA A 160 12.98 -4.68 -8.33
CA ALA A 160 12.67 -3.30 -7.97
C ALA A 160 11.82 -3.24 -6.69
N LEU A 161 10.77 -4.06 -6.58
CA LEU A 161 9.93 -4.12 -5.38
C LEU A 161 10.74 -4.47 -4.12
N LEU A 162 11.62 -5.47 -4.20
CA LEU A 162 12.48 -5.89 -3.09
C LEU A 162 13.54 -4.84 -2.73
N LEU A 163 14.18 -4.22 -3.72
CA LEU A 163 15.15 -3.15 -3.47
C LEU A 163 14.47 -1.96 -2.81
N THR A 164 13.32 -1.54 -3.32
CA THR A 164 12.54 -0.44 -2.75
C THR A 164 12.14 -0.72 -1.30
N ALA A 165 11.71 -1.93 -0.99
CA ALA A 165 11.45 -2.35 0.39
C ALA A 165 12.70 -2.27 1.27
N ALA A 166 13.84 -2.76 0.80
CA ALA A 166 15.11 -2.73 1.54
C ALA A 166 15.52 -1.28 1.87
N PHE A 167 15.44 -0.37 0.90
CA PHE A 167 15.73 1.05 1.08
C PHE A 167 14.74 1.72 2.06
N THR A 168 13.49 1.27 2.09
CA THR A 168 12.46 1.88 2.93
C THR A 168 12.35 1.34 4.34
N THR A 169 13.04 0.25 4.67
CA THR A 169 13.17 -0.26 6.04
C THR A 169 13.56 0.84 7.02
N ARG A 170 14.58 1.67 6.68
CA ARG A 170 15.03 2.77 7.54
C ARG A 170 13.90 3.73 7.88
N TRP A 171 13.13 4.13 6.88
CA TRP A 171 12.04 5.11 7.01
C TRP A 171 10.90 4.53 7.85
N PHE A 172 10.52 3.28 7.60
CA PHE A 172 9.55 2.58 8.45
C PHE A 172 10.01 2.50 9.92
N LEU A 173 11.27 2.19 10.17
CA LEU A 173 11.81 2.16 11.54
C LEU A 173 11.81 3.56 12.18
N PHE A 174 12.19 4.59 11.42
CA PHE A 174 12.28 5.96 11.94
C PHE A 174 10.92 6.54 12.36
N SER A 175 9.82 6.09 11.75
CA SER A 175 8.47 6.46 12.18
C SER A 175 8.09 5.96 13.60
N GLY A 176 8.96 5.17 14.23
CA GLY A 176 8.84 4.78 15.64
C GLY A 176 8.89 5.96 16.62
N ASN A 177 9.34 7.13 16.19
CA ASN A 177 9.30 8.37 16.98
C ASN A 177 7.89 8.82 17.37
N ALA A 178 6.84 8.27 16.75
CA ALA A 178 5.46 8.51 17.19
C ALA A 178 5.09 7.75 18.48
N TYR A 179 5.88 6.74 18.89
CA TYR A 179 5.56 5.83 20.00
C TYR A 179 6.69 5.69 21.04
N PHE A 180 7.94 5.78 20.59
CA PHE A 180 9.13 5.53 21.40
C PHE A 180 10.03 6.76 21.43
N ASN A 181 10.77 6.93 22.52
CA ASN A 181 11.78 7.97 22.67
C ASN A 181 13.11 7.54 22.02
N GLN A 182 13.36 6.23 22.01
CA GLN A 182 14.45 5.59 21.28
C GLN A 182 14.00 4.25 20.70
N LEU A 183 14.56 3.89 19.54
CA LEU A 183 14.38 2.57 18.93
C LEU A 183 15.72 1.83 18.91
N ASN A 184 15.91 0.93 19.87
CA ASN A 184 17.12 0.13 20.06
C ASN A 184 16.87 -1.35 19.73
N GLU A 185 17.92 -2.16 19.78
CA GLU A 185 17.88 -3.61 19.52
C GLU A 185 16.85 -4.37 20.37
N HIS A 186 16.51 -3.87 21.57
CA HIS A 186 15.59 -4.52 22.51
C HIS A 186 14.10 -4.29 22.20
N ASN A 187 13.74 -3.14 21.60
CA ASN A 187 12.35 -2.80 21.27
C ASN A 187 12.06 -2.80 19.76
N ARG A 188 13.10 -2.79 18.91
CA ARG A 188 12.93 -2.71 17.46
C ARG A 188 12.15 -3.87 16.87
N SER A 189 12.39 -5.10 17.33
CA SER A 189 11.59 -6.25 16.86
C SER A 189 10.12 -6.05 17.23
N PHE A 190 9.83 -5.72 18.49
CA PHE A 190 8.46 -5.45 18.95
C PHE A 190 7.77 -4.39 18.09
N PHE A 191 8.46 -3.28 17.80
CA PHE A 191 7.94 -2.22 16.94
C PHE A 191 7.73 -2.68 15.49
N THR A 192 8.71 -3.37 14.91
CA THR A 192 8.66 -3.84 13.51
C THR A 192 7.47 -4.78 13.31
N TYR A 193 7.25 -5.72 14.23
CA TYR A 193 6.11 -6.63 14.17
C TYR A 193 4.78 -5.91 14.38
N SER A 194 4.69 -5.04 15.40
CA SER A 194 3.43 -4.34 15.71
C SER A 194 3.05 -3.31 14.66
N GLN A 195 3.99 -2.57 14.07
CA GLN A 195 3.69 -1.51 13.11
C GLN A 195 3.75 -1.96 11.66
N ILE A 196 4.60 -2.93 11.30
CA ILE A 196 4.88 -3.23 9.88
C ILE A 196 4.39 -4.62 9.50
N ILE A 197 4.94 -5.66 10.13
CA ILE A 197 4.72 -7.04 9.68
C ILE A 197 3.27 -7.48 9.88
N VAL A 198 2.74 -7.36 11.12
CA VAL A 198 1.37 -7.77 11.42
C VAL A 198 0.36 -6.88 10.67
N PRO A 199 0.50 -5.54 10.63
CA PRO A 199 -0.37 -4.70 9.84
C PRO A 199 -0.35 -4.98 8.34
N ALA A 200 0.79 -5.28 7.72
CA ALA A 200 0.85 -5.64 6.31
C ALA A 200 0.11 -6.95 6.04
N ILE A 201 0.29 -7.99 6.87
CA ILE A 201 -0.37 -9.28 6.71
C ILE A 201 -1.88 -9.14 6.93
N LEU A 202 -2.30 -8.59 8.07
CA LEU A 202 -3.72 -8.46 8.41
C LEU A 202 -4.42 -7.44 7.52
N GLY A 203 -3.77 -6.31 7.20
CA GLY A 203 -4.27 -5.31 6.28
C GLY A 203 -4.51 -5.91 4.89
N THR A 204 -3.53 -6.65 4.35
CA THR A 204 -3.69 -7.33 3.05
C THR A 204 -4.84 -8.35 3.10
N LEU A 205 -4.94 -9.13 4.18
CA LEU A 205 -6.05 -10.07 4.37
C LEU A 205 -7.40 -9.35 4.40
N ILE A 206 -7.53 -8.25 5.14
CA ILE A 206 -8.75 -7.43 5.19
C ILE A 206 -9.12 -6.92 3.79
N LEU A 207 -8.14 -6.44 3.01
CA LEU A 207 -8.39 -5.97 1.65
C LEU A 207 -8.87 -7.10 0.72
N ILE A 208 -8.25 -8.28 0.80
CA ILE A 208 -8.68 -9.45 0.03
C ILE A 208 -10.12 -9.84 0.41
N LEU A 209 -10.41 -9.97 1.70
CA LEU A 209 -11.75 -10.30 2.20
C LEU A 209 -12.79 -9.26 1.77
N SER A 210 -12.43 -7.97 1.77
CA SER A 210 -13.29 -6.88 1.32
C SER A 210 -13.62 -6.94 -0.18
N LYS A 211 -12.85 -7.70 -0.97
CA LYS A 211 -13.07 -7.86 -2.42
C LYS A 211 -13.76 -9.19 -2.78
N LEU A 212 -13.85 -10.16 -1.87
CA LEU A 212 -14.57 -11.42 -2.13
C LEU A 212 -16.08 -11.20 -2.36
N PRO A 213 -16.75 -12.02 -3.20
CA PRO A 213 -16.21 -13.13 -3.98
C PRO A 213 -15.67 -12.71 -5.37
N LEU A 214 -15.69 -11.41 -5.70
CA LEU A 214 -15.45 -10.90 -7.06
C LEU A 214 -13.99 -10.47 -7.33
N ILE A 215 -13.07 -10.78 -6.43
CA ILE A 215 -11.64 -10.49 -6.62
C ILE A 215 -11.10 -11.25 -7.83
N THR A 216 -10.38 -10.57 -8.72
CA THR A 216 -9.73 -11.23 -9.86
C THR A 216 -8.39 -11.84 -9.44
N TYR A 217 -7.92 -12.87 -10.16
CA TYR A 217 -6.58 -13.44 -9.92
C TYR A 217 -5.49 -12.38 -10.05
N TYR A 218 -5.61 -11.47 -11.01
CA TYR A 218 -4.69 -10.35 -11.17
C TYR A 218 -4.61 -9.48 -9.91
N GLU A 219 -5.75 -8.98 -9.42
CA GLU A 219 -5.80 -8.16 -8.21
C GLU A 219 -5.31 -8.94 -6.97
N LEU A 220 -5.67 -10.22 -6.85
CA LEU A 220 -5.22 -11.07 -5.75
C LEU A 220 -3.69 -11.21 -5.74
N PHE A 221 -3.08 -11.53 -6.89
CA PHE A 221 -1.63 -11.64 -6.99
C PHE A 221 -0.94 -10.31 -6.70
N THR A 222 -1.46 -9.20 -7.21
CA THR A 222 -0.93 -7.86 -6.91
C THR A 222 -0.99 -7.57 -5.42
N LEU A 223 -2.12 -7.82 -4.74
CA LEU A 223 -2.24 -7.62 -3.28
C LEU A 223 -1.25 -8.49 -2.50
N LEU A 224 -1.06 -9.75 -2.91
CA LEU A 224 -0.12 -10.66 -2.25
C LEU A 224 1.34 -10.22 -2.41
N THR A 225 1.69 -9.40 -3.42
CA THR A 225 3.04 -8.84 -3.51
C THR A 225 3.38 -7.89 -2.36
N MET A 226 2.40 -7.39 -1.59
CA MET A 226 2.68 -6.70 -0.33
C MET A 226 3.42 -7.60 0.68
N LEU A 227 3.14 -8.91 0.66
CA LEU A 227 3.87 -9.87 1.50
C LEU A 227 5.32 -10.03 1.05
N VAL A 228 5.58 -9.92 -0.26
CA VAL A 228 6.93 -9.90 -0.81
C VAL A 228 7.65 -8.60 -0.44
N PHE A 229 6.95 -7.46 -0.50
CA PHE A 229 7.47 -6.15 -0.11
C PHE A 229 7.97 -6.13 1.34
N ILE A 230 7.34 -6.84 2.28
CA ILE A 230 7.81 -6.84 3.67
C ILE A 230 8.99 -7.78 3.95
N ILE A 231 9.39 -8.65 3.00
CA ILE A 231 10.49 -9.61 3.20
C ILE A 231 11.82 -8.90 3.53
N PRO A 232 12.28 -7.89 2.75
CA PRO A 232 13.54 -7.21 3.04
C PRO A 232 13.52 -6.46 4.38
N ILE A 233 12.36 -5.92 4.77
CA ILE A 233 12.17 -5.27 6.07
C ILE A 233 12.36 -6.30 7.19
N LEU A 234 11.71 -7.46 7.07
CA LEU A 234 11.85 -8.55 8.04
C LEU A 234 13.30 -9.04 8.13
N ALA A 235 14.00 -9.15 7.00
CA ALA A 235 15.39 -9.61 6.97
C ALA A 235 16.38 -8.61 7.58
N THR A 236 16.16 -7.30 7.37
CA THR A 236 17.18 -6.27 7.66
C THR A 236 16.88 -5.40 8.88
N HIS A 237 15.68 -5.45 9.47
CA HIS A 237 15.33 -4.53 10.58
C HIS A 237 16.35 -4.54 11.73
N ARG A 238 16.97 -5.69 12.04
CA ARG A 238 17.93 -5.82 13.16
C ARG A 238 19.30 -5.19 12.90
N SER A 239 19.69 -4.92 11.66
CA SER A 239 21.03 -4.40 11.34
C SER A 239 21.17 -2.88 11.48
N PHE A 240 20.07 -2.17 11.73
CA PHE A 240 20.10 -0.71 11.90
C PHE A 240 20.74 -0.29 13.24
N PRO A 241 21.34 0.90 13.32
CA PRO A 241 21.79 1.47 14.59
C PRO A 241 20.60 1.85 15.47
N THR A 242 20.87 2.19 16.73
CA THR A 242 19.86 2.76 17.63
C THR A 242 19.44 4.15 17.13
N PHE A 243 18.13 4.36 17.00
CA PHE A 243 17.58 5.68 16.70
C PHE A 243 17.22 6.37 18.00
N TYR A 244 17.77 7.55 18.22
CA TYR A 244 17.39 8.45 19.31
C TYR A 244 16.48 9.53 18.73
N PHE A 245 15.32 9.73 19.34
CA PHE A 245 14.34 10.69 18.84
C PHE A 245 14.31 11.92 19.74
N ASP A 246 13.72 11.80 20.92
CA ASP A 246 13.52 12.94 21.82
C ASP A 246 13.43 12.47 23.27
N GLU A 247 13.70 13.38 24.22
CA GLU A 247 13.72 13.12 25.65
C GLU A 247 12.32 13.23 26.30
N ILE A 248 11.40 13.99 25.69
CA ILE A 248 10.06 14.18 26.25
C ILE A 248 9.27 12.86 26.19
N PRO A 249 8.85 12.29 27.33
CA PRO A 249 8.28 10.94 27.34
C PRO A 249 7.01 10.80 26.50
N ILE A 250 7.00 9.80 25.62
CA ILE A 250 5.90 9.57 24.68
C ILE A 250 4.95 8.49 25.22
N THR A 251 3.65 8.71 25.13
CA THR A 251 2.63 7.71 25.49
C THR A 251 2.01 7.09 24.25
N ILE A 252 1.96 5.77 24.18
CA ILE A 252 1.28 5.04 23.10
C ILE A 252 -0.23 5.20 23.27
N LYS A 253 -0.90 5.73 22.26
CA LYS A 253 -2.35 5.99 22.26
C LYS A 253 -2.97 5.51 20.95
N ALA A 254 -4.20 5.01 21.04
CA ALA A 254 -4.99 4.65 19.87
C ALA A 254 -5.44 5.92 19.14
N ASP A 255 -5.17 5.96 17.84
CA ASP A 255 -5.62 7.02 16.95
C ASP A 255 -7.07 6.75 16.53
N LYS A 256 -8.00 7.11 17.42
CA LYS A 256 -9.44 6.88 17.22
C LYS A 256 -9.95 7.48 15.91
N LYS A 257 -9.40 8.63 15.49
CA LYS A 257 -9.79 9.30 14.24
C LYS A 257 -9.43 8.41 13.05
N ALA A 258 -8.18 7.95 12.97
CA ALA A 258 -7.75 7.06 11.90
C ALA A 258 -8.55 5.75 11.86
N ILE A 259 -8.80 5.14 13.03
CA ILE A 259 -9.53 3.86 13.12
C ILE A 259 -10.98 4.02 12.64
N ILE A 260 -11.67 5.09 13.06
CA ILE A 260 -13.05 5.36 12.63
C ILE A 260 -13.06 5.66 11.14
N THR A 261 -12.15 6.50 10.64
CA THR A 261 -12.04 6.82 9.21
C THR A 261 -11.78 5.59 8.37
N ALA A 262 -10.84 4.72 8.74
CA ALA A 262 -10.55 3.48 8.02
C ALA A 262 -11.78 2.56 7.97
N SER A 263 -12.50 2.44 9.09
CA SER A 263 -13.70 1.61 9.18
C SER A 263 -14.82 2.14 8.27
N LEU A 264 -15.09 3.45 8.34
CA LEU A 264 -16.08 4.12 7.49
C LEU A 264 -15.70 4.03 6.01
N MET A 265 -14.44 4.29 5.67
CA MET A 265 -13.94 4.19 4.29
C MET A 265 -14.03 2.77 3.76
N LEU A 266 -13.72 1.74 4.56
CA LEU A 266 -13.81 0.34 4.14
C LEU A 266 -15.26 -0.08 3.88
N VAL A 267 -16.19 0.32 4.76
CA VAL A 267 -17.63 0.06 4.58
C VAL A 267 -18.16 0.82 3.36
N ALA A 268 -17.83 2.11 3.22
CA ALA A 268 -18.22 2.91 2.06
C ALA A 268 -17.65 2.35 0.76
N PHE A 269 -16.37 1.97 0.76
CA PHE A 269 -15.69 1.34 -0.37
C PHE A 269 -16.41 0.08 -0.80
N ARG A 270 -16.83 -0.78 0.14
CA ARG A 270 -17.56 -2.00 -0.18
C ARG A 270 -19.00 -1.74 -0.64
N VAL A 271 -19.76 -0.92 0.09
CA VAL A 271 -21.22 -0.78 -0.12
C VAL A 271 -21.52 0.14 -1.29
N ILE A 272 -20.88 1.32 -1.38
CA ILE A 272 -21.15 2.30 -2.43
C ILE A 272 -20.71 1.75 -3.78
N PHE A 273 -19.47 1.25 -3.86
CA PHE A 273 -18.93 0.72 -5.11
C PHE A 273 -19.38 -0.72 -5.42
N HIS A 274 -20.28 -1.30 -4.62
CA HIS A 274 -21.00 -2.52 -5.02
C HIS A 274 -22.01 -2.22 -6.13
N PHE A 275 -22.75 -1.12 -6.00
CA PHE A 275 -23.70 -0.68 -7.03
C PHE A 275 -22.98 -0.18 -8.30
N GLY A 276 -21.73 0.26 -8.15
CA GLY A 276 -20.94 0.82 -9.24
C GLY A 276 -21.24 2.31 -9.43
N ILE A 277 -20.20 3.09 -9.69
CA ILE A 277 -20.33 4.52 -10.01
C ILE A 277 -20.04 4.71 -11.50
N MET A 278 -21.06 5.14 -12.24
CA MET A 278 -20.94 5.42 -13.67
C MET A 278 -20.23 6.76 -13.90
N ILE A 279 -19.30 6.76 -14.85
CA ILE A 279 -18.58 7.93 -15.35
C ILE A 279 -18.79 7.98 -16.86
N GLY A 280 -19.50 9.01 -17.33
CA GLY A 280 -19.87 9.23 -18.75
C GLY A 280 -21.28 8.78 -19.14
#